data_AF-A0A9D2ALK6-F1
#
_entry.id   AF-A0A9D2ALK6-F1
#
_cell.length_a   1.000
_cell.length_b   1.000
_cell.length_c   1.000
_cell.angle_alpha   90.00
_cell.angle_beta   90.00
_cell.angle_gamma   90.00
#
_symmetry.space_group_name_H-M   'P 1'
#
loop_
_entity.id
_entity.type
_entity.pdbx_description
1 polymer ?
#
loop_
_entity_poly.entity_id
_entity_poly.type
_entity_poly.pdbx_seq_one_letter_code
_entity_poly.pdbx_strand_id
1 'polypeptide(L)'
;MIKQILDTGWRLRRADSQESFPTSIPTSVYTVLAENNKIPEPYWKGNEDLVRDEINHDFIYSCTFDAAPGLLYQEQTLLRFEGIDTMADIYLNGILLGHAFNMHRIWEFPVGGILKPEGNTLEAVLHSPFEAATKAFAECPTRGGEDAWEGFSHIRKAHYMYGWDWGAHLPDAGIFRSVALLGISKARIDSVYVTQEHKDGKVTLHFAPSFYSAREWKKEQTFQELCDTEEGAFYGYQVTVTAPDGASFTLENNPESALISEPELWWPNGLGDQPLYQVTLDLLYKGEVLDTWSRRIGLRTMTMCVEKDQWGESFAHMVNGVKYFAMGGDYIPEEHLLGRLSSQKRRRLLEDARLANFNSIRVWGGGYYPDDEFFDLCDELGLVVWEDFMFACSVYELTAEFEENITREFIDNIKRLRHHASLGLWCGNNEMESFVKDGRWVSKPSEVRDYLFMFERIIPKVLQKYDPETFYWPSSPSSGGSFDDPQDPNRGDVHFWQVWHGNKPFSEYRKYGFRYLSEFGFQAFPSVKTVEEGISDDPQDWNIFSYVMEKHQRNDAANGKILYYLQQTYKYPYDFSSLVYA
;
A
#
# COMPACT_ATOMS: atom_id res chain seq x y z
N MET A 1 25.95 0.15 -8.47
CA MET A 1 25.24 -0.83 -9.31
C MET A 1 24.84 -0.10 -10.58
N ILE A 2 24.84 -0.74 -11.75
CA ILE A 2 24.31 -0.06 -12.94
C ILE A 2 22.78 -0.19 -12.93
N LYS A 3 22.05 0.92 -12.94
CA LYS A 3 20.58 0.94 -13.05
C LYS A 3 20.17 1.71 -14.30
N GLN A 4 19.44 1.05 -15.20
CA GLN A 4 18.82 1.69 -16.36
C GLN A 4 17.31 1.65 -16.18
N ILE A 5 16.68 2.82 -16.02
CA ILE A 5 15.22 2.95 -15.94
C ILE A 5 14.64 2.84 -17.35
N LEU A 6 13.53 2.12 -17.49
CA LEU A 6 12.79 1.93 -18.74
C LEU A 6 11.41 2.59 -18.60
N ASP A 7 11.35 3.91 -18.69
CA ASP A 7 10.14 4.73 -18.48
C ASP A 7 9.56 5.32 -19.78
N THR A 8 10.34 5.34 -20.86
CA THR A 8 9.99 5.94 -22.16
C THR A 8 9.94 4.92 -23.30
N GLY A 9 9.34 5.33 -24.43
CA GLY A 9 9.28 4.49 -25.63
C GLY A 9 8.27 3.34 -25.54
N TRP A 10 7.42 3.34 -24.52
CA TRP A 10 6.39 2.34 -24.34
C TRP A 10 5.19 2.58 -25.26
N ARG A 11 4.53 1.48 -25.59
CA ARG A 11 3.26 1.47 -26.31
C ARG A 11 2.32 0.49 -25.65
N LEU A 12 1.04 0.82 -25.63
CA LEU A 12 -0.04 -0.08 -25.24
C LEU A 12 -0.82 -0.50 -26.47
N ARG A 13 -1.19 -1.78 -26.54
CA ARG A 13 -2.07 -2.34 -27.56
C ARG A 13 -2.99 -3.37 -26.94
N ARG A 14 -4.24 -3.43 -27.36
CA ARG A 14 -5.13 -4.56 -27.04
C ARG A 14 -4.70 -5.79 -27.84
N ALA A 15 -4.65 -6.97 -27.22
CA ALA A 15 -4.04 -8.16 -27.82
C ALA A 15 -4.69 -8.58 -29.15
N ASP A 16 -6.01 -8.36 -29.29
CA ASP A 16 -6.84 -8.63 -30.47
C ASP A 16 -6.83 -7.51 -31.52
N SER A 17 -6.15 -6.38 -31.25
CA SER A 17 -6.09 -5.20 -32.11
C SER A 17 -4.68 -4.96 -32.65
N GLN A 18 -4.59 -4.25 -33.77
CA GLN A 18 -3.33 -3.71 -34.32
C GLN A 18 -3.12 -2.25 -33.95
N GLU A 19 -4.14 -1.58 -33.42
CA GLU A 19 -4.03 -0.21 -32.95
C GLU A 19 -3.14 -0.16 -31.69
N SER A 20 -2.20 0.79 -31.65
CA SER A 20 -1.29 0.95 -30.52
C SER A 20 -1.11 2.42 -30.16
N PHE A 21 -0.99 2.68 -28.87
CA PHE A 21 -0.94 4.02 -28.29
C PHE A 21 0.41 4.24 -27.61
N PRO A 22 1.11 5.36 -27.87
CA PRO A 22 2.30 5.69 -27.11
C PRO A 22 1.94 5.96 -25.65
N THR A 23 2.83 5.58 -24.73
CA THR A 23 2.68 5.85 -23.29
C THR A 23 4.04 5.91 -22.60
N SER A 24 4.05 6.35 -21.34
CA SER A 24 5.13 6.20 -20.39
C SER A 24 4.73 5.26 -19.26
N ILE A 25 5.72 4.76 -18.53
CA ILE A 25 5.54 3.98 -17.30
C ILE A 25 6.08 4.81 -16.12
N PRO A 26 5.41 4.86 -14.97
CA PRO A 26 4.22 4.10 -14.58
C PRO A 26 2.91 4.60 -15.22
N THR A 27 1.97 3.69 -15.48
CA THR A 27 0.61 4.01 -15.98
C THR A 27 -0.33 2.81 -15.79
N SER A 28 -1.58 2.98 -16.21
CA SER A 28 -2.60 1.93 -16.28
C SER A 28 -3.31 1.89 -17.64
N VAL A 29 -3.95 0.76 -17.96
CA VAL A 29 -4.66 0.53 -19.22
C VAL A 29 -5.74 1.58 -19.40
N TYR A 30 -6.59 1.79 -18.38
CA TYR A 30 -7.63 2.82 -18.48
C TYR A 30 -7.04 4.22 -18.65
N THR A 31 -5.93 4.54 -18.00
CA THR A 31 -5.27 5.85 -18.18
C THR A 31 -4.87 6.05 -19.64
N VAL A 32 -4.17 5.09 -20.24
CA VAL A 32 -3.71 5.20 -21.64
C VAL A 32 -4.88 5.24 -22.62
N LEU A 33 -5.92 4.44 -22.40
CA LEU A 33 -7.12 4.49 -23.23
C LEU A 33 -7.85 5.84 -23.12
N ALA A 34 -7.94 6.41 -21.92
CA ALA A 34 -8.56 7.72 -21.70
C ALA A 34 -7.77 8.84 -22.38
N GLU A 35 -6.45 8.88 -22.23
CA GLU A 35 -5.57 9.88 -22.87
C GLU A 35 -5.64 9.84 -24.40
N ASN A 36 -5.95 8.66 -24.97
CA ASN A 36 -6.10 8.45 -26.39
C ASN A 36 -7.57 8.49 -26.87
N ASN A 37 -8.50 8.95 -26.02
CA ASN A 37 -9.94 9.09 -26.31
C ASN A 37 -10.60 7.78 -26.80
N LYS A 38 -10.18 6.64 -26.24
CA LYS A 38 -10.73 5.31 -26.56
C LYS A 38 -11.80 4.84 -25.59
N ILE A 39 -11.80 5.41 -24.39
CA ILE A 39 -12.87 5.27 -23.42
C ILE A 39 -13.39 6.67 -23.06
N PRO A 40 -14.68 6.80 -22.71
CA PRO A 40 -15.20 8.03 -22.15
C PRO A 40 -14.66 8.27 -20.73
N GLU A 41 -14.86 9.46 -20.17
CA GLU A 41 -14.51 9.74 -18.77
C GLU A 41 -15.31 8.81 -17.83
N PRO A 42 -14.66 7.92 -17.05
CA PRO A 42 -15.33 6.90 -16.24
C PRO A 42 -16.26 7.47 -15.17
N TYR A 43 -15.94 8.64 -14.63
CA TYR A 43 -16.72 9.29 -13.56
C TYR A 43 -17.91 10.10 -14.07
N TRP A 44 -18.05 10.26 -15.39
CA TRP A 44 -19.12 11.05 -15.96
C TRP A 44 -20.38 10.19 -16.18
N LYS A 45 -21.51 10.61 -15.60
CA LYS A 45 -22.81 9.93 -15.73
C LYS A 45 -22.71 8.41 -15.46
N GLY A 46 -23.24 7.58 -16.35
CA GLY A 46 -23.20 6.12 -16.23
C GLY A 46 -22.02 5.45 -16.95
N ASN A 47 -20.95 6.19 -17.27
CA ASN A 47 -19.89 5.67 -18.15
C ASN A 47 -19.07 4.53 -17.54
N GLU A 48 -19.10 4.34 -16.22
CA GLU A 48 -18.42 3.25 -15.52
C GLU A 48 -18.59 1.90 -16.22
N ASP A 49 -19.82 1.52 -16.59
CA ASP A 49 -20.08 0.20 -17.21
C ASP A 49 -19.38 0.07 -18.57
N LEU A 50 -19.33 1.15 -19.36
CA LEU A 50 -18.65 1.17 -20.65
C LEU A 50 -17.13 1.04 -20.50
N VAL A 51 -16.56 1.69 -19.48
CA VAL A 51 -15.12 1.65 -19.20
C VAL A 51 -14.72 0.30 -18.62
N ARG A 52 -15.48 -0.21 -17.65
CA ARG A 52 -15.26 -1.50 -17.00
C ARG A 52 -15.06 -2.60 -18.03
N ASP A 53 -15.98 -2.70 -18.99
CA ASP A 53 -16.04 -3.81 -19.93
C ASP A 53 -14.80 -3.91 -20.88
N GLU A 54 -13.99 -2.85 -21.01
CA GLU A 54 -12.74 -2.90 -21.78
C GLU A 54 -11.70 -3.87 -21.16
N ILE A 55 -11.75 -4.11 -19.84
CA ILE A 55 -10.80 -5.01 -19.18
C ILE A 55 -11.14 -6.50 -19.35
N ASN A 56 -12.18 -6.82 -20.10
CA ASN A 56 -12.44 -8.19 -20.56
C ASN A 56 -11.42 -8.65 -21.62
N HIS A 57 -10.59 -7.74 -22.12
CA HIS A 57 -9.53 -8.03 -23.07
C HIS A 57 -8.16 -8.10 -22.41
N ASP A 58 -7.25 -8.82 -23.07
CA ASP A 58 -5.83 -8.79 -22.74
C ASP A 58 -5.14 -7.59 -23.40
N PHE A 59 -4.13 -7.04 -22.73
CA PHE A 59 -3.39 -5.86 -23.16
C PHE A 59 -1.89 -6.14 -23.20
N ILE A 60 -1.17 -5.50 -24.12
CA ILE A 60 0.26 -5.70 -24.31
C ILE A 60 0.94 -4.34 -24.21
N TYR A 61 1.76 -4.18 -23.18
CA TYR A 61 2.74 -3.11 -23.10
C TYR A 61 4.02 -3.58 -23.80
N SER A 62 4.56 -2.76 -24.70
CA SER A 62 5.86 -3.05 -25.32
C SER A 62 6.74 -1.82 -25.49
N CYS A 63 8.04 -2.00 -25.39
CA CYS A 63 9.03 -0.98 -25.69
C CYS A 63 10.25 -1.57 -26.37
N THR A 64 11.00 -0.71 -27.06
CA THR A 64 12.32 -1.03 -27.60
C THR A 64 13.37 -0.17 -26.94
N PHE A 65 14.50 -0.75 -26.56
CA PHE A 65 15.57 -0.04 -25.88
C PHE A 65 16.94 -0.63 -26.21
N ASP A 66 17.95 0.22 -26.08
CA ASP A 66 19.36 -0.17 -26.12
C ASP A 66 19.87 -0.33 -24.69
N ALA A 67 20.72 -1.32 -24.45
CA ALA A 67 21.26 -1.56 -23.13
C ALA A 67 22.32 -0.51 -22.79
N ALA A 68 22.22 0.09 -21.60
CA ALA A 68 23.20 1.05 -21.12
C ALA A 68 24.61 0.44 -21.10
N PRO A 69 25.67 1.23 -21.41
CA PRO A 69 27.04 0.76 -21.40
C PRO A 69 27.40 0.06 -20.09
N GLY A 70 28.05 -1.10 -20.19
CA GLY A 70 28.45 -1.88 -19.01
C GLY A 70 27.47 -2.96 -18.58
N LEU A 71 26.16 -2.86 -18.89
CA LEU A 71 25.14 -3.81 -18.42
C LEU A 71 25.39 -5.25 -18.87
N LEU A 72 25.85 -5.44 -20.11
CA LEU A 72 26.12 -6.77 -20.66
C LEU A 72 27.35 -7.45 -20.05
N TYR A 73 28.22 -6.69 -19.39
CA TYR A 73 29.47 -7.18 -18.82
C TYR A 73 29.39 -7.42 -17.30
N GLN A 74 28.19 -7.28 -16.71
CA GLN A 74 27.96 -7.55 -15.30
C GLN A 74 27.90 -9.05 -15.04
N GLU A 75 28.25 -9.49 -13.83
CA GLU A 75 28.16 -10.90 -13.46
C GLU A 75 26.69 -11.38 -13.44
N GLN A 76 25.76 -10.49 -13.10
CA GLN A 76 24.33 -10.75 -13.19
C GLN A 76 23.59 -9.52 -13.68
N THR A 77 22.61 -9.74 -14.57
CA THR A 77 21.69 -8.70 -15.05
C THR A 77 20.26 -9.13 -14.82
N LEU A 78 19.49 -8.29 -14.14
CA LEU A 78 18.08 -8.52 -13.81
C LEU A 78 17.19 -7.48 -14.50
N LEU A 79 16.05 -7.91 -15.01
CA LEU A 79 14.92 -7.04 -15.29
C LEU A 79 14.02 -7.02 -14.04
N ARG A 80 13.77 -5.82 -13.52
CA ARG A 80 12.99 -5.60 -12.29
C ARG A 80 11.77 -4.75 -12.58
N PHE A 81 10.62 -5.23 -12.13
CA PHE A 81 9.38 -4.47 -12.03
C PHE A 81 9.08 -4.22 -10.54
N GLU A 82 8.94 -2.96 -10.15
CA GLU A 82 8.57 -2.60 -8.77
C GLU A 82 7.08 -2.84 -8.47
N GLY A 83 6.27 -3.14 -9.49
CA GLY A 83 4.84 -3.45 -9.39
C GLY A 83 4.17 -3.60 -10.75
N ILE A 84 3.41 -4.68 -10.92
CA ILE A 84 2.59 -4.97 -12.10
C ILE A 84 1.18 -5.34 -11.62
N ASP A 85 0.16 -4.70 -12.17
CA ASP A 85 -1.26 -4.97 -11.91
C ASP A 85 -1.88 -5.76 -13.08
N THR A 86 -2.21 -7.04 -12.95
CA THR A 86 -1.70 -7.97 -11.93
C THR A 86 -1.19 -9.23 -12.61
N MET A 87 -2.02 -9.87 -13.44
CA MET A 87 -1.69 -11.11 -14.15
C MET A 87 -0.90 -10.77 -15.40
N ALA A 88 0.39 -11.11 -15.44
CA ALA A 88 1.24 -10.73 -16.56
C ALA A 88 2.24 -11.79 -17.00
N ASP A 89 2.37 -11.98 -18.31
CA ASP A 89 3.45 -12.72 -18.93
C ASP A 89 4.52 -11.76 -19.45
N ILE A 90 5.76 -11.95 -19.02
CA ILE A 90 6.87 -11.02 -19.32
C ILE A 90 7.80 -11.65 -20.33
N TYR A 91 8.02 -10.96 -21.45
CA TYR A 91 8.88 -11.41 -22.55
C TYR A 91 10.02 -10.42 -22.81
N LEU A 92 11.22 -10.94 -23.05
CA LEU A 92 12.34 -10.16 -23.57
C LEU A 92 12.88 -10.81 -24.84
N ASN A 93 12.96 -10.05 -25.92
CA ASN A 93 13.42 -10.52 -27.23
C ASN A 93 12.66 -11.77 -27.72
N GLY A 94 11.36 -11.85 -27.41
CA GLY A 94 10.49 -13.00 -27.74
C GLY A 94 10.62 -14.21 -26.82
N ILE A 95 11.45 -14.14 -25.76
CA ILE A 95 11.63 -15.21 -24.78
C ILE A 95 10.79 -14.91 -23.54
N LEU A 96 9.92 -15.84 -23.14
CA LEU A 96 9.17 -15.75 -21.89
C LEU A 96 10.14 -15.86 -20.70
N LEU A 97 10.17 -14.81 -19.88
CA LEU A 97 10.98 -14.73 -18.66
C LEU A 97 10.24 -15.32 -17.45
N GLY A 98 8.92 -15.14 -17.39
CA GLY A 98 8.07 -15.67 -16.34
C GLY A 98 6.78 -14.87 -16.17
N HIS A 99 6.13 -15.08 -15.03
CA HIS A 99 4.79 -14.59 -14.74
C HIS A 99 4.80 -13.67 -13.51
N ALA A 100 4.05 -12.58 -13.56
CA ALA A 100 3.68 -11.77 -12.40
C ALA A 100 2.22 -12.06 -12.04
N PHE A 101 1.93 -12.16 -10.74
CA PHE A 101 0.59 -12.49 -10.28
C PHE A 101 0.20 -11.92 -8.92
N ASN A 102 0.82 -10.80 -8.55
CA ASN A 102 0.54 -10.07 -7.33
C ASN A 102 0.95 -8.61 -7.54
N MET A 103 -0.02 -7.71 -7.42
CA MET A 103 0.13 -6.26 -7.58
C MET A 103 1.10 -5.67 -6.57
N HIS A 104 1.18 -6.27 -5.39
CA HIS A 104 1.90 -5.75 -4.24
C HIS A 104 3.33 -6.28 -4.12
N ARG A 105 3.82 -7.03 -5.13
CA ARG A 105 5.15 -7.64 -5.14
C ARG A 105 6.10 -6.99 -6.13
N ILE A 106 7.38 -7.12 -5.82
CA ILE A 106 8.47 -6.89 -6.76
C ILE A 106 8.67 -8.17 -7.60
N TRP A 107 8.90 -7.99 -8.90
CA TRP A 107 9.17 -9.09 -9.83
C TRP A 107 10.53 -8.90 -10.49
N GLU A 108 11.39 -9.92 -10.39
CA GLU A 108 12.74 -9.90 -10.94
C GLU A 108 13.04 -11.13 -11.80
N PHE A 109 13.59 -10.88 -12.98
CA PHE A 109 13.90 -11.91 -13.97
C PHE A 109 15.36 -11.82 -14.43
N PRO A 110 16.12 -12.93 -14.48
CA PRO A 110 17.47 -12.93 -15.00
C PRO A 110 17.44 -12.76 -16.52
N VAL A 111 18.21 -11.80 -17.04
CA VAL A 111 18.25 -11.48 -18.48
C VAL A 111 19.66 -11.57 -19.08
N GLY A 112 20.63 -12.03 -18.28
CA GLY A 112 21.97 -12.35 -18.76
C GLY A 112 21.93 -13.34 -19.92
N GLY A 113 22.64 -13.05 -21.00
CA GLY A 113 22.65 -13.87 -22.22
C GLY A 113 21.43 -13.70 -23.14
N ILE A 114 20.35 -13.07 -22.68
CA ILE A 114 19.18 -12.69 -23.50
C ILE A 114 19.30 -11.24 -23.99
N LEU A 115 19.81 -10.37 -23.13
CA LEU A 115 20.00 -8.95 -23.40
C LEU A 115 21.05 -8.73 -24.50
N LYS A 116 20.69 -7.89 -25.49
CA LYS A 116 21.55 -7.47 -26.60
C LYS A 116 22.07 -6.04 -26.36
N PRO A 117 23.15 -5.61 -27.02
CA PRO A 117 23.61 -4.23 -26.93
C PRO A 117 22.54 -3.23 -27.39
N GLU A 118 21.87 -3.52 -28.51
CA GLU A 118 20.90 -2.61 -29.15
C GLU A 118 19.66 -3.39 -29.61
N GLY A 119 18.54 -2.68 -29.77
CA GLY A 119 17.31 -3.20 -30.36
C GLY A 119 16.66 -4.32 -29.54
N ASN A 120 16.70 -4.23 -28.21
CA ASN A 120 15.96 -5.15 -27.36
C ASN A 120 14.47 -4.80 -27.38
N THR A 121 13.61 -5.81 -27.37
CA THR A 121 12.15 -5.63 -27.21
C THR A 121 11.69 -6.26 -25.92
N LEU A 122 11.08 -5.46 -25.05
CA LEU A 122 10.39 -5.94 -23.84
C LEU A 122 8.89 -5.88 -24.08
N GLU A 123 8.19 -6.95 -23.74
CA GLU A 123 6.74 -7.04 -23.78
C GLU A 123 6.19 -7.56 -22.43
N ALA A 124 5.12 -6.95 -21.95
CA ALA A 124 4.34 -7.44 -20.83
C ALA A 124 2.89 -7.62 -21.30
N VAL A 125 2.45 -8.89 -21.36
CA VAL A 125 1.08 -9.25 -21.71
C VAL A 125 0.28 -9.30 -20.42
N LEU A 126 -0.61 -8.34 -20.21
CA LEU A 126 -1.52 -8.28 -19.07
C LEU A 126 -2.82 -9.00 -19.41
N HIS A 127 -3.15 -10.01 -18.61
CA HIS A 127 -4.39 -10.76 -18.74
C HIS A 127 -5.51 -10.11 -17.93
N SER A 128 -6.73 -10.25 -18.41
CA SER A 128 -7.93 -9.72 -17.73
C SER A 128 -7.99 -10.16 -16.26
N PRO A 129 -7.91 -9.23 -15.28
CA PRO A 129 -8.08 -9.55 -13.86
C PRO A 129 -9.53 -9.96 -13.55
N PHE A 130 -10.47 -9.61 -14.42
CA PHE A 130 -11.88 -9.98 -14.33
C PHE A 130 -12.10 -11.47 -14.65
N GLU A 131 -11.59 -11.93 -15.80
CA GLU A 131 -11.66 -13.34 -16.19
C GLU A 131 -10.88 -14.22 -15.19
N ALA A 132 -9.73 -13.75 -14.71
CA ALA A 132 -8.95 -14.45 -13.70
C ALA A 132 -9.72 -14.66 -12.39
N ALA A 133 -10.33 -13.60 -11.85
CA ALA A 133 -11.14 -13.67 -10.63
C ALA A 133 -12.36 -14.58 -10.79
N THR A 134 -13.10 -14.42 -11.90
CA THR A 134 -14.30 -15.22 -12.21
C THR A 134 -13.97 -16.70 -12.31
N LYS A 135 -12.88 -17.05 -13.00
CA LYS A 135 -12.43 -18.44 -13.12
C LYS A 135 -12.01 -19.01 -11.78
N ALA A 136 -11.22 -18.29 -11.00
CA ALA A 136 -10.77 -18.75 -9.69
C ALA A 136 -11.94 -18.98 -8.72
N PHE A 137 -12.92 -18.07 -8.72
CA PHE A 137 -14.13 -18.21 -7.92
C PHE A 137 -14.98 -19.42 -8.34
N ALA A 138 -15.11 -19.68 -9.64
CA ALA A 138 -15.85 -20.84 -10.15
C ALA A 138 -15.20 -22.17 -9.72
N GLU A 139 -13.86 -22.21 -9.61
CA GLU A 139 -13.11 -23.37 -9.13
C GLU A 139 -13.18 -23.52 -7.60
N CYS A 140 -13.17 -22.39 -6.87
CA CYS A 140 -13.04 -22.35 -5.42
C CYS A 140 -13.90 -21.21 -4.82
N PRO A 141 -15.21 -21.41 -4.61
CA PRO A 141 -16.09 -20.32 -4.19
C PRO A 141 -15.73 -19.79 -2.79
N THR A 142 -15.09 -18.62 -2.71
CA THR A 142 -14.83 -17.89 -1.47
C THR A 142 -15.66 -16.61 -1.44
N ARG A 143 -16.34 -16.34 -0.32
CA ARG A 143 -17.27 -15.21 -0.19
C ARG A 143 -16.60 -14.00 0.44
N GLY A 144 -17.12 -12.81 0.15
CA GLY A 144 -16.66 -11.55 0.72
C GLY A 144 -17.72 -10.46 0.58
N GLY A 145 -17.34 -9.21 0.79
CA GLY A 145 -18.19 -8.04 0.63
C GLY A 145 -18.96 -8.06 -0.69
N GLU A 146 -20.27 -7.84 -0.62
CA GLU A 146 -21.18 -7.92 -1.78
C GLU A 146 -21.06 -6.71 -2.71
N ASP A 147 -20.45 -5.62 -2.23
CA ASP A 147 -20.17 -4.40 -3.02
C ASP A 147 -18.99 -4.58 -3.97
N ALA A 148 -18.16 -5.61 -3.77
CA ALA A 148 -17.04 -5.95 -4.62
C ALA A 148 -17.40 -7.13 -5.53
N TRP A 149 -16.81 -7.15 -6.72
CA TRP A 149 -17.02 -8.22 -7.70
C TRP A 149 -16.68 -9.61 -7.14
N GLU A 150 -17.50 -10.62 -7.47
CA GLU A 150 -17.28 -12.00 -7.02
C GLU A 150 -15.89 -12.53 -7.41
N GLY A 151 -15.17 -13.05 -6.41
CA GLY A 151 -13.85 -13.61 -6.61
C GLY A 151 -12.68 -12.63 -6.50
N PHE A 152 -12.93 -11.37 -6.13
CA PHE A 152 -11.86 -10.38 -5.92
C PHE A 152 -10.74 -10.88 -4.97
N SER A 153 -11.10 -11.68 -3.97
CA SER A 153 -10.20 -12.26 -2.97
C SER A 153 -9.19 -13.27 -3.55
N HIS A 154 -9.45 -13.83 -4.72
CA HIS A 154 -8.53 -14.79 -5.35
C HIS A 154 -7.34 -14.11 -6.03
N ILE A 155 -7.43 -12.81 -6.29
CA ILE A 155 -6.41 -12.05 -6.99
C ILE A 155 -5.75 -11.10 -5.99
N ARG A 156 -4.43 -11.20 -5.82
CA ARG A 156 -3.66 -10.27 -4.96
C ARG A 156 -3.48 -8.94 -5.69
N LYS A 157 -4.52 -8.11 -5.58
CA LYS A 157 -4.74 -6.83 -6.25
C LYS A 157 -5.47 -5.90 -5.28
N ALA A 158 -5.40 -4.59 -5.53
CA ALA A 158 -6.18 -3.63 -4.76
C ALA A 158 -7.70 -3.91 -4.89
N HIS A 159 -8.33 -4.35 -3.80
CA HIS A 159 -9.70 -4.87 -3.83
C HIS A 159 -10.72 -3.81 -4.23
N TYR A 160 -10.52 -2.54 -3.85
CA TYR A 160 -11.42 -1.45 -4.20
C TYR A 160 -11.67 -1.29 -5.71
N MET A 161 -10.73 -1.76 -6.54
CA MET A 161 -10.86 -1.70 -8.00
C MET A 161 -11.96 -2.64 -8.51
N TYR A 162 -12.31 -3.68 -7.75
CA TYR A 162 -13.45 -4.55 -8.05
C TYR A 162 -14.79 -3.95 -7.60
N GLY A 163 -14.83 -2.70 -7.15
CA GLY A 163 -16.00 -2.11 -6.50
C GLY A 163 -15.86 -2.13 -4.99
N TRP A 164 -16.46 -1.13 -4.34
CA TRP A 164 -16.59 -1.06 -2.89
C TRP A 164 -17.81 -0.20 -2.54
N ASP A 165 -18.24 -0.16 -1.28
CA ASP A 165 -19.40 0.63 -0.82
C ASP A 165 -19.24 2.16 -0.93
N TRP A 166 -18.11 2.61 -1.49
CA TRP A 166 -17.80 3.97 -1.92
C TRP A 166 -17.12 4.07 -3.30
N GLY A 167 -16.68 2.95 -3.90
CA GLY A 167 -15.79 2.91 -5.07
C GLY A 167 -16.46 2.36 -6.33
N ALA A 168 -15.98 2.77 -7.50
CA ALA A 168 -16.46 2.26 -8.79
C ALA A 168 -15.88 0.87 -9.11
N HIS A 169 -16.60 0.10 -9.93
CA HIS A 169 -16.14 -1.18 -10.48
C HIS A 169 -15.23 -0.94 -11.69
N LEU A 170 -13.98 -0.56 -11.42
CA LEU A 170 -12.96 -0.31 -12.43
C LEU A 170 -11.72 -1.18 -12.16
N PRO A 171 -11.77 -2.50 -12.46
CA PRO A 171 -10.67 -3.41 -12.19
C PRO A 171 -9.56 -3.23 -13.24
N ASP A 172 -8.84 -2.12 -13.15
CA ASP A 172 -7.78 -1.71 -14.09
C ASP A 172 -6.63 -2.74 -14.14
N ALA A 173 -5.73 -2.58 -15.10
CA ALA A 173 -4.47 -3.32 -15.20
C ALA A 173 -3.36 -2.37 -15.63
N GLY A 174 -2.10 -2.67 -15.34
CA GLY A 174 -1.01 -1.79 -15.77
C GLY A 174 0.36 -2.14 -15.22
N ILE A 175 1.35 -1.40 -15.71
CA ILE A 175 2.67 -1.34 -15.08
C ILE A 175 2.68 -0.07 -14.23
N PHE A 176 2.15 -0.17 -13.01
CA PHE A 176 1.83 0.97 -12.17
C PHE A 176 3.01 1.46 -11.30
N ARG A 177 4.17 0.78 -11.38
CA ARG A 177 5.43 1.20 -10.75
C ARG A 177 6.61 1.04 -11.72
N SER A 178 7.78 1.57 -11.35
CA SER A 178 8.94 1.64 -12.25
C SER A 178 9.45 0.28 -12.75
N VAL A 179 10.06 0.30 -13.93
CA VAL A 179 10.75 -0.83 -14.57
C VAL A 179 12.21 -0.47 -14.76
N ALA A 180 13.12 -1.38 -14.43
CA ALA A 180 14.54 -1.13 -14.59
C ALA A 180 15.33 -2.41 -14.94
N LEU A 181 16.43 -2.21 -15.67
CA LEU A 181 17.52 -3.18 -15.72
C LEU A 181 18.52 -2.90 -14.62
N LEU A 182 18.89 -3.93 -13.87
CA LEU A 182 19.89 -3.90 -12.82
C LEU A 182 21.09 -4.73 -13.23
N GLY A 183 22.24 -4.07 -13.33
CA GLY A 183 23.53 -4.69 -13.58
C GLY A 183 24.33 -4.82 -12.28
N ILE A 184 24.54 -6.07 -11.85
CA ILE A 184 25.18 -6.44 -10.60
C ILE A 184 26.54 -7.06 -10.90
N SER A 185 27.62 -6.34 -10.57
CA SER A 185 28.99 -6.81 -10.81
C SER A 185 29.43 -7.89 -9.82
N LYS A 186 29.04 -7.78 -8.55
CA LYS A 186 29.51 -8.66 -7.46
C LYS A 186 28.43 -8.95 -6.45
N ALA A 187 27.87 -7.89 -5.88
CA ALA A 187 26.74 -7.94 -4.95
C ALA A 187 25.99 -6.61 -4.99
N ARG A 188 24.77 -6.61 -4.46
CA ARG A 188 23.93 -5.43 -4.25
C ARG A 188 23.33 -5.45 -2.84
N ILE A 189 22.90 -4.28 -2.38
CA ILE A 189 22.17 -4.16 -1.12
C ILE A 189 20.72 -4.61 -1.39
N ASP A 190 20.21 -5.53 -0.57
CA ASP A 190 18.80 -5.91 -0.56
C ASP A 190 18.02 -4.93 0.31
N SER A 191 18.45 -4.76 1.56
CA SER A 191 17.84 -3.82 2.49
C SER A 191 18.82 -3.44 3.61
N VAL A 192 18.55 -2.33 4.29
CA VAL A 192 19.23 -1.98 5.54
C VAL A 192 18.16 -1.76 6.59
N TYR A 193 18.18 -2.56 7.66
CA TYR A 193 17.33 -2.27 8.82
C TYR A 193 18.10 -1.38 9.79
N VAL A 194 17.50 -0.26 10.17
CA VAL A 194 18.07 0.71 11.10
C VAL A 194 17.21 0.73 12.36
N THR A 195 17.65 0.06 13.43
CA THR A 195 16.97 0.11 14.73
C THR A 195 17.59 1.16 15.63
N GLN A 196 16.87 1.55 16.68
CA GLN A 196 17.25 2.68 17.52
C GLN A 196 17.20 2.30 18.99
N GLU A 197 18.31 2.46 19.70
CA GLU A 197 18.35 2.36 21.15
C GLU A 197 18.39 3.76 21.76
N HIS A 198 17.34 4.13 22.49
CA HIS A 198 17.20 5.42 23.15
C HIS A 198 17.56 5.30 24.62
N LYS A 199 18.65 5.95 25.06
CA LYS A 199 19.16 5.83 26.43
C LYS A 199 19.94 7.06 26.88
N ASP A 200 19.71 7.51 28.11
CA ASP A 200 20.44 8.62 28.75
C ASP A 200 20.53 9.89 27.89
N GLY A 201 19.45 10.21 27.15
CA GLY A 201 19.37 11.37 26.26
C GLY A 201 20.14 11.22 24.95
N LYS A 202 20.58 10.01 24.59
CA LYS A 202 21.29 9.69 23.36
C LYS A 202 20.55 8.62 22.55
N VAL A 203 20.85 8.54 21.27
CA VAL A 203 20.33 7.49 20.39
C VAL A 203 21.48 6.75 19.73
N THR A 204 21.51 5.43 19.90
CA THR A 204 22.40 4.55 19.12
C THR A 204 21.60 3.94 17.99
N LEU A 205 22.02 4.19 16.75
CA LEU A 205 21.51 3.50 15.56
C LEU A 205 22.24 2.18 15.40
N HIS A 206 21.53 1.08 15.19
CA HIS A 206 22.12 -0.22 14.86
C HIS A 206 21.78 -0.57 13.41
N PHE A 207 22.78 -1.06 12.67
CA PHE A 207 22.65 -1.35 11.25
C PHE A 207 22.66 -2.86 11.00
N ALA A 208 21.59 -3.38 10.39
CA ALA A 208 21.52 -4.76 9.92
C ALA A 208 21.28 -4.78 8.39
N PRO A 209 22.36 -4.65 7.58
CA PRO A 209 22.25 -4.74 6.14
C PRO A 209 22.13 -6.19 5.66
N SER A 210 21.31 -6.40 4.65
CA SER A 210 21.20 -7.65 3.89
C SER A 210 21.62 -7.42 2.44
N PHE A 211 22.13 -8.47 1.81
CA PHE A 211 22.72 -8.41 0.48
C PHE A 211 22.25 -9.56 -0.40
N TYR A 212 22.40 -9.35 -1.71
CA TYR A 212 22.39 -10.42 -2.70
C TYR A 212 23.72 -10.42 -3.45
N SER A 213 24.41 -11.56 -3.50
CA SER A 213 25.51 -11.74 -4.45
C SER A 213 24.97 -11.92 -5.88
N ALA A 214 25.78 -11.58 -6.89
CA ALA A 214 25.43 -11.76 -8.29
C ALA A 214 25.09 -13.22 -8.62
N ARG A 215 25.80 -14.17 -7.99
CA ARG A 215 25.63 -15.62 -8.20
C ARG A 215 24.42 -16.19 -7.48
N GLU A 216 24.10 -15.71 -6.28
CA GLU A 216 22.94 -16.13 -5.49
C GLU A 216 21.88 -15.02 -5.38
N TRP A 217 21.48 -14.44 -6.52
CA TRP A 217 20.65 -13.22 -6.57
C TRP A 217 19.23 -13.31 -5.97
N LYS A 218 18.77 -14.52 -5.59
CA LYS A 218 17.50 -14.79 -4.90
C LYS A 218 17.64 -15.15 -3.42
N LYS A 219 18.87 -15.26 -2.90
CA LYS A 219 19.13 -15.70 -1.54
C LYS A 219 19.65 -14.52 -0.74
N GLU A 220 18.84 -14.08 0.20
CA GLU A 220 19.21 -13.02 1.15
C GLU A 220 20.41 -13.50 1.99
N GLN A 221 21.44 -12.66 2.08
CA GLN A 221 22.68 -12.95 2.81
C GLN A 221 22.95 -11.84 3.82
N THR A 222 23.39 -12.21 5.02
CA THR A 222 24.05 -11.31 5.96
C THR A 222 25.41 -10.86 5.42
N PHE A 223 26.00 -9.81 6.01
CA PHE A 223 27.35 -9.41 5.64
C PHE A 223 28.38 -10.53 5.85
N GLN A 224 28.26 -11.29 6.94
CA GLN A 224 29.15 -12.42 7.22
C GLN A 224 29.04 -13.50 6.14
N GLU A 225 27.82 -13.88 5.75
CA GLU A 225 27.61 -14.88 4.69
C GLU A 225 28.11 -14.40 3.32
N LEU A 226 28.07 -13.10 3.03
CA LEU A 226 28.68 -12.52 1.84
C LEU A 226 30.22 -12.64 1.87
N CYS A 227 30.81 -12.44 3.05
CA CYS A 227 32.24 -12.59 3.31
C CYS A 227 32.71 -14.05 3.41
N ASP A 228 31.82 -15.02 3.61
CA ASP A 228 32.15 -16.45 3.66
C ASP A 228 32.34 -17.05 2.25
N THR A 229 33.05 -16.33 1.39
CA THR A 229 33.39 -16.70 0.01
C THR A 229 34.88 -16.47 -0.25
N GLU A 230 35.44 -17.04 -1.32
CA GLU A 230 36.86 -16.84 -1.67
C GLU A 230 37.22 -15.36 -1.90
N GLU A 231 36.25 -14.55 -2.34
CA GLU A 231 36.42 -13.11 -2.56
C GLU A 231 35.99 -12.26 -1.35
N GLY A 232 35.61 -12.91 -0.25
CA GLY A 232 35.00 -12.29 0.93
C GLY A 232 35.81 -11.16 1.56
N ALA A 233 37.13 -11.30 1.59
CA ALA A 233 38.07 -10.33 2.16
C ALA A 233 38.11 -8.98 1.40
N PHE A 234 37.48 -8.90 0.23
CA PHE A 234 37.41 -7.68 -0.55
C PHE A 234 36.15 -6.85 -0.28
N TYR A 235 35.13 -7.44 0.36
CA TYR A 235 33.91 -6.72 0.69
C TYR A 235 34.09 -5.85 1.93
N GLY A 236 33.43 -4.69 1.90
CA GLY A 236 33.29 -3.81 3.05
C GLY A 236 32.01 -2.99 2.90
N TYR A 237 31.61 -2.27 3.94
CA TYR A 237 30.64 -1.20 3.83
C TYR A 237 30.99 -0.06 4.79
N GLN A 238 30.48 1.12 4.45
CA GLN A 238 30.55 2.32 5.27
C GLN A 238 29.16 2.90 5.44
N VAL A 239 28.95 3.63 6.53
CA VAL A 239 27.68 4.30 6.82
C VAL A 239 27.91 5.78 7.04
N THR A 240 27.20 6.62 6.30
CA THR A 240 27.15 8.06 6.51
C THR A 240 25.81 8.44 7.14
N VAL A 241 25.86 9.20 8.22
CA VAL A 241 24.67 9.77 8.86
C VAL A 241 24.74 11.29 8.70
N THR A 242 23.67 11.87 8.14
CA THR A 242 23.50 13.32 7.97
C THR A 242 22.35 13.79 8.83
N ALA A 243 22.60 14.78 9.68
CA ALA A 243 21.64 15.42 10.56
C ALA A 243 20.72 16.39 9.79
N PRO A 244 19.56 16.78 10.38
CA PRO A 244 18.62 17.71 9.75
C PRO A 244 19.23 19.07 9.38
N ASP A 245 20.23 19.53 10.13
CA ASP A 245 20.98 20.76 9.87
C ASP A 245 22.04 20.63 8.74
N GLY A 246 22.22 19.43 8.20
CA GLY A 246 23.17 19.11 7.15
C GLY A 246 24.55 18.65 7.64
N ALA A 247 24.82 18.64 8.95
CA ALA A 247 26.07 18.08 9.48
C ALA A 247 26.12 16.57 9.27
N SER A 248 27.27 16.03 8.86
CA SER A 248 27.41 14.60 8.60
C SER A 248 28.71 14.00 9.11
N PHE A 249 28.68 12.70 9.37
CA PHE A 249 29.86 11.90 9.68
C PHE A 249 29.77 10.53 9.01
N THR A 250 30.93 9.95 8.68
CA THR A 250 31.04 8.63 8.04
C THR A 250 31.78 7.66 8.95
N LEU A 251 31.21 6.48 9.11
CA LEU A 251 31.77 5.36 9.83
C LEU A 251 32.26 4.32 8.82
N GLU A 252 33.54 4.00 8.87
CA GLU A 252 34.18 3.01 8.01
C GLU A 252 34.36 1.66 8.72
N ASN A 253 34.83 0.65 7.99
CA ASN A 253 35.15 -0.69 8.51
C ASN A 253 33.95 -1.46 9.05
N ASN A 254 32.85 -1.49 8.27
CA ASN A 254 31.67 -2.32 8.54
C ASN A 254 31.01 -2.01 9.90
N PRO A 255 30.66 -0.74 10.18
CA PRO A 255 30.15 -0.35 11.48
C PRO A 255 28.82 -1.02 11.80
N GLU A 256 28.73 -1.65 12.97
CA GLU A 256 27.47 -2.23 13.47
C GLU A 256 26.51 -1.16 14.02
N SER A 257 27.04 -0.01 14.46
CA SER A 257 26.24 1.05 15.07
C SER A 257 26.84 2.45 14.95
N ALA A 258 26.00 3.48 15.16
CA ALA A 258 26.37 4.89 15.23
C ALA A 258 25.73 5.58 16.45
N LEU A 259 26.50 6.35 17.22
CA LEU A 259 25.99 7.11 18.37
C LEU A 259 25.66 8.55 17.98
N ILE A 260 24.42 8.97 18.22
CA ILE A 260 23.95 10.35 18.15
C ILE A 260 23.89 10.90 19.57
N SER A 261 24.83 11.79 19.91
CA SER A 261 24.99 12.28 21.29
C SER A 261 24.00 13.38 21.67
N GLU A 262 23.50 14.14 20.70
CA GLU A 262 22.52 15.21 20.86
C GLU A 262 21.41 15.02 19.82
N PRO A 263 20.53 14.02 20.02
CA PRO A 263 19.53 13.66 19.02
C PRO A 263 18.37 14.67 18.97
N GLU A 264 18.00 15.09 17.77
CA GLU A 264 16.73 15.76 17.51
C GLU A 264 15.63 14.70 17.29
N LEU A 265 14.66 14.62 18.20
CA LEU A 265 13.63 13.59 18.17
C LEU A 265 12.46 13.98 17.25
N TRP A 266 11.97 13.02 16.48
CA TRP A 266 10.77 13.15 15.66
C TRP A 266 9.50 13.02 16.51
N TRP A 267 8.52 13.89 16.26
CA TRP A 267 7.22 13.91 16.94
C TRP A 267 6.04 13.96 15.97
N PRO A 268 4.87 13.40 16.35
CA PRO A 268 3.64 13.60 15.61
C PRO A 268 3.20 15.08 15.58
N ASN A 269 2.38 15.41 14.59
CA ASN A 269 1.81 16.75 14.41
C ASN A 269 1.11 17.22 15.69
N GLY A 270 1.40 18.46 16.09
CA GLY A 270 0.89 19.06 17.32
C GLY A 270 1.63 18.67 18.61
N LEU A 271 2.60 17.74 18.56
CA LEU A 271 3.37 17.31 19.74
C LEU A 271 4.85 17.74 19.72
N GLY A 272 5.37 18.16 18.57
CA GLY A 272 6.74 18.64 18.40
C GLY A 272 7.08 18.82 16.93
N ASP A 273 8.38 18.95 16.64
CA ASP A 273 8.90 19.05 15.28
C ASP A 273 9.17 17.66 14.68
N GLN A 274 9.42 17.63 13.36
CA GLN A 274 9.64 16.42 12.56
C GLN A 274 11.09 16.34 12.00
N PRO A 275 12.15 16.38 12.82
CA PRO A 275 13.53 16.23 12.33
C PRO A 275 13.72 14.87 11.64
N LEU A 276 14.33 14.91 10.45
CA LEU A 276 14.64 13.73 9.65
C LEU A 276 16.15 13.69 9.36
N TYR A 277 16.79 12.60 9.77
CA TYR A 277 18.18 12.29 9.45
C TYR A 277 18.24 11.48 8.16
N GLN A 278 19.31 11.61 7.40
CA GLN A 278 19.58 10.72 6.26
C GLN A 278 20.66 9.71 6.63
N VAL A 279 20.38 8.43 6.39
CA VAL A 279 21.35 7.33 6.54
C VAL A 279 21.66 6.77 5.16
N THR A 280 22.94 6.76 4.82
CA THR A 280 23.47 6.20 3.57
C THR A 280 24.44 5.09 3.87
N LEU A 281 24.21 3.90 3.32
CA LEU A 281 25.13 2.77 3.37
C LEU A 281 25.68 2.49 1.98
N ASP A 282 26.99 2.53 1.84
CA ASP A 282 27.70 2.15 0.61
C ASP A 282 28.30 0.76 0.78
N LEU A 283 27.91 -0.19 -0.08
CA LEU A 283 28.57 -1.48 -0.21
C LEU A 283 29.83 -1.31 -1.06
N LEU A 284 30.96 -1.81 -0.58
CA LEU A 284 32.28 -1.67 -1.19
C LEU A 284 32.83 -3.03 -1.63
N TYR A 285 33.62 -3.03 -2.70
CA TYR A 285 34.46 -4.15 -3.11
C TYR A 285 35.82 -3.64 -3.60
N LYS A 286 36.90 -4.08 -2.94
CA LYS A 286 38.27 -3.57 -3.17
C LYS A 286 38.38 -2.04 -3.04
N GLY A 287 37.56 -1.45 -2.16
CA GLY A 287 37.51 -0.01 -1.91
C GLY A 287 36.60 0.79 -2.86
N GLU A 288 36.04 0.17 -3.88
CA GLU A 288 35.12 0.82 -4.84
C GLU A 288 33.67 0.59 -4.45
N VAL A 289 32.81 1.59 -4.63
CA VAL A 289 31.37 1.49 -4.32
C VAL A 289 30.67 0.60 -5.34
N LEU A 290 30.14 -0.52 -4.86
CA LEU A 290 29.30 -1.45 -5.63
C LEU A 290 27.85 -1.03 -5.68
N ASP A 291 27.29 -0.50 -4.60
CA ASP A 291 25.89 -0.13 -4.48
C ASP A 291 25.67 0.81 -3.30
N THR A 292 24.59 1.59 -3.34
CA THR A 292 24.27 2.58 -2.30
C THR A 292 22.81 2.46 -1.91
N TRP A 293 22.56 2.30 -0.61
CA TRP A 293 21.25 2.42 0.00
C TRP A 293 21.19 3.74 0.76
N SER A 294 20.14 4.53 0.57
CA SER A 294 19.98 5.83 1.23
C SER A 294 18.52 6.05 1.60
N ARG A 295 18.22 6.35 2.87
CA ARG A 295 16.87 6.63 3.36
C ARG A 295 16.86 7.69 4.47
N ARG A 296 15.72 8.36 4.61
CA ARG A 296 15.46 9.27 5.74
C ARG A 296 14.90 8.48 6.92
N ILE A 297 15.26 8.85 8.13
CA ILE A 297 14.74 8.27 9.38
C ILE A 297 14.41 9.39 10.36
N GLY A 298 13.38 9.20 11.17
CA GLY A 298 13.13 10.02 12.37
C GLY A 298 13.67 9.31 13.61
N LEU A 299 14.30 10.04 14.51
CA LEU A 299 14.74 9.47 15.79
C LEU A 299 13.57 9.47 16.77
N ARG A 300 12.98 8.30 17.04
CA ARG A 300 11.81 8.17 17.91
C ARG A 300 11.65 6.75 18.43
N THR A 301 11.05 6.62 19.61
CA THR A 301 10.38 5.38 20.02
C THR A 301 8.90 5.48 19.67
N MET A 302 8.30 4.39 19.21
CA MET A 302 6.87 4.34 18.90
C MET A 302 6.31 2.95 19.19
N THR A 303 5.16 2.89 19.86
CA THR A 303 4.45 1.64 20.16
C THR A 303 3.00 1.94 20.57
N MET A 304 2.24 0.91 20.93
CA MET A 304 0.91 1.02 21.53
C MET A 304 0.98 0.74 23.03
N CYS A 305 0.29 1.55 23.82
CA CYS A 305 0.08 1.29 25.23
C CYS A 305 -1.16 0.42 25.43
N VAL A 306 -0.93 -0.84 25.77
CA VAL A 306 -1.95 -1.87 26.04
C VAL A 306 -1.83 -2.34 27.49
N GLU A 307 -2.50 -1.63 28.40
CA GLU A 307 -2.40 -1.82 29.86
C GLU A 307 -3.79 -1.87 30.51
N LYS A 308 -4.00 -2.76 31.47
CA LYS A 308 -5.25 -2.79 32.25
C LYS A 308 -5.39 -1.54 33.11
N ASP A 309 -6.59 -0.98 33.11
CA ASP A 309 -6.97 0.15 33.95
C ASP A 309 -8.42 0.04 34.46
N GLN A 310 -8.93 1.10 35.09
CA GLN A 310 -10.29 1.12 35.65
C GLN A 310 -11.41 1.07 34.59
N TRP A 311 -11.08 1.26 33.30
CA TRP A 311 -12.02 1.27 32.18
C TRP A 311 -11.88 0.03 31.28
N GLY A 312 -11.08 -0.97 31.68
CA GLY A 312 -10.78 -2.17 30.89
C GLY A 312 -9.28 -2.27 30.57
N GLU A 313 -8.92 -2.22 29.29
CA GLU A 313 -7.53 -2.20 28.81
C GLU A 313 -7.30 -1.05 27.83
N SER A 314 -6.24 -0.28 28.01
CA SER A 314 -5.93 0.84 27.13
C SER A 314 -5.57 0.38 25.72
N PHE A 315 -5.82 1.23 24.74
CA PHE A 315 -5.28 1.09 23.40
C PHE A 315 -4.99 2.51 22.90
N ALA A 316 -3.74 2.94 23.05
CA ALA A 316 -3.35 4.32 22.75
C ALA A 316 -1.94 4.36 22.17
N HIS A 317 -1.74 5.17 21.13
CA HIS A 317 -0.40 5.40 20.60
C HIS A 317 0.51 6.05 21.64
N MET A 318 1.77 5.64 21.65
CA MET A 318 2.81 6.18 22.51
C MET A 318 4.06 6.49 21.69
N VAL A 319 4.49 7.76 21.70
CA VAL A 319 5.71 8.20 21.02
C VAL A 319 6.62 8.87 22.03
N ASN A 320 7.91 8.50 22.02
CA ASN A 320 8.92 9.04 22.94
C ASN A 320 8.49 8.94 24.43
N GLY A 321 7.76 7.86 24.78
CA GLY A 321 7.24 7.60 26.13
C GLY A 321 5.97 8.39 26.50
N VAL A 322 5.38 9.15 25.57
CA VAL A 322 4.18 9.95 25.80
C VAL A 322 2.99 9.33 25.09
N LYS A 323 1.95 8.95 25.85
CA LYS A 323 0.65 8.52 25.31
C LYS A 323 -0.05 9.74 24.71
N TYR A 324 -0.57 9.65 23.50
CA TYR A 324 -1.34 10.73 22.86
C TYR A 324 -2.68 10.24 22.30
N PHE A 325 -3.61 11.18 22.15
CA PHE A 325 -4.91 10.92 21.54
C PHE A 325 -4.78 10.99 20.02
N ALA A 326 -5.02 9.86 19.34
CA ALA A 326 -5.00 9.80 17.89
C ALA A 326 -6.19 10.58 17.32
N MET A 327 -5.89 11.50 16.41
CA MET A 327 -6.84 12.32 15.69
C MET A 327 -6.54 12.12 14.21
N GLY A 328 -7.51 11.60 13.46
CA GLY A 328 -7.21 11.10 12.13
C GLY A 328 -8.45 10.70 11.34
N GLY A 329 -8.19 9.99 10.25
CA GLY A 329 -9.17 9.29 9.44
C GLY A 329 -8.53 8.19 8.62
N ASP A 330 -9.37 7.33 8.05
CA ASP A 330 -8.97 6.29 7.12
C ASP A 330 -8.64 6.88 5.75
N TYR A 331 -7.46 6.53 5.26
CA TYR A 331 -6.95 6.84 3.94
C TYR A 331 -7.24 5.68 3.00
N ILE A 332 -7.93 6.00 1.91
CA ILE A 332 -8.22 5.11 0.79
C ILE A 332 -7.49 5.60 -0.47
N PRO A 333 -7.35 4.76 -1.51
CA PRO A 333 -6.77 5.17 -2.78
C PRO A 333 -7.39 6.46 -3.36
N GLU A 334 -6.54 7.37 -3.83
CA GLU A 334 -6.95 8.70 -4.30
C GLU A 334 -7.66 8.70 -5.67
N GLU A 335 -7.53 7.62 -6.43
CA GLU A 335 -7.86 7.57 -7.86
C GLU A 335 -8.03 6.10 -8.34
N HIS A 336 -8.96 5.82 -9.26
CA HIS A 336 -9.04 4.49 -9.91
C HIS A 336 -8.05 4.35 -11.06
N LEU A 337 -7.87 5.41 -11.87
CA LEU A 337 -6.94 5.41 -12.99
C LEU A 337 -5.54 5.76 -12.47
N LEU A 338 -4.77 4.77 -12.04
CA LEU A 338 -3.52 4.99 -11.31
C LEU A 338 -2.49 5.86 -12.03
N GLY A 339 -2.52 5.94 -13.37
CA GLY A 339 -1.65 6.86 -14.12
C GLY A 339 -2.03 8.35 -13.97
N ARG A 340 -3.21 8.68 -13.41
CA ARG A 340 -3.66 10.04 -13.08
C ARG A 340 -3.28 10.48 -11.65
N LEU A 341 -2.65 9.61 -10.86
CA LEU A 341 -2.14 9.97 -9.54
C LEU A 341 -1.22 11.19 -9.64
N SER A 342 -1.32 12.10 -8.67
CA SER A 342 -0.61 13.36 -8.69
C SER A 342 0.03 13.64 -7.34
N SER A 343 1.35 13.72 -7.32
CA SER A 343 2.16 14.16 -6.19
C SER A 343 1.66 15.47 -5.58
N GLN A 344 1.23 16.41 -6.42
CA GLN A 344 0.68 17.69 -5.95
C GLN A 344 -0.66 17.52 -5.22
N LYS A 345 -1.58 16.71 -5.76
CA LYS A 345 -2.88 16.45 -5.11
C LYS A 345 -2.68 15.68 -3.80
N ARG A 346 -1.79 14.68 -3.79
CA ARG A 346 -1.44 13.93 -2.58
C ARG A 346 -0.86 14.81 -1.49
N ARG A 347 0.17 15.60 -1.82
CA ARG A 347 0.75 16.56 -0.86
C ARG A 347 -0.33 17.47 -0.30
N ARG A 348 -1.22 17.98 -1.17
CA ARG A 348 -2.32 18.83 -0.73
C ARG A 348 -3.28 18.12 0.23
N LEU A 349 -3.67 16.88 -0.08
CA LEU A 349 -4.54 16.06 0.77
C LEU A 349 -3.94 15.86 2.17
N LEU A 350 -2.66 15.50 2.25
CA LEU A 350 -1.98 15.29 3.54
C LEU A 350 -1.72 16.60 4.29
N GLU A 351 -1.46 17.71 3.58
CA GLU A 351 -1.42 19.04 4.18
C GLU A 351 -2.77 19.46 4.75
N ASP A 352 -3.88 19.18 4.05
CA ASP A 352 -5.23 19.44 4.54
C ASP A 352 -5.54 18.60 5.80
N ALA A 353 -5.09 17.33 5.86
CA ALA A 353 -5.16 16.51 7.07
C ALA A 353 -4.37 17.14 8.23
N ARG A 354 -3.13 17.57 8.00
CA ARG A 354 -2.32 18.29 9.00
C ARG A 354 -3.01 19.56 9.48
N LEU A 355 -3.59 20.35 8.58
CA LEU A 355 -4.34 21.58 8.89
C LEU A 355 -5.62 21.29 9.68
N ALA A 356 -6.23 20.13 9.47
CA ALA A 356 -7.35 19.62 10.29
C ALA A 356 -6.89 19.10 11.66
N ASN A 357 -5.61 19.26 12.02
CA ASN A 357 -4.96 18.79 13.25
C ASN A 357 -4.86 17.27 13.36
N PHE A 358 -4.87 16.56 12.22
CA PHE A 358 -4.60 15.12 12.26
C PHE A 358 -3.16 14.88 12.70
N ASN A 359 -2.98 13.86 13.51
CA ASN A 359 -1.68 13.33 13.93
C ASN A 359 -1.52 11.83 13.59
N SER A 360 -2.61 11.18 13.14
CA SER A 360 -2.62 9.79 12.72
C SER A 360 -3.45 9.61 11.45
N ILE A 361 -3.07 8.66 10.60
CA ILE A 361 -3.80 8.24 9.40
C ILE A 361 -3.75 6.71 9.34
N ARG A 362 -4.87 6.07 8.99
CA ARG A 362 -4.92 4.63 8.74
C ARG A 362 -4.96 4.35 7.25
N VAL A 363 -3.97 3.66 6.71
CA VAL A 363 -4.01 3.14 5.34
C VAL A 363 -4.86 1.87 5.37
N TRP A 364 -6.03 1.94 4.76
CA TRP A 364 -7.05 0.90 4.84
C TRP A 364 -6.77 -0.32 3.92
N GLY A 365 -6.98 -1.52 4.45
CA GLY A 365 -6.51 -2.78 3.86
C GLY A 365 -7.17 -3.28 2.57
N GLY A 366 -8.20 -2.65 2.01
CA GLY A 366 -8.68 -3.03 0.66
C GLY A 366 -8.17 -2.12 -0.46
N GLY A 367 -7.28 -1.17 -0.14
CA GLY A 367 -6.54 -0.38 -1.10
C GLY A 367 -5.29 -1.12 -1.60
N TYR A 368 -4.18 -0.39 -1.67
CA TYR A 368 -2.85 -0.94 -1.94
C TYR A 368 -1.84 -0.20 -1.06
N TYR A 369 -0.69 -0.81 -0.77
CA TYR A 369 0.40 -0.13 -0.06
C TYR A 369 0.81 1.13 -0.86
N PRO A 370 0.66 2.34 -0.30
CA PRO A 370 1.03 3.58 -0.99
C PRO A 370 2.48 3.59 -1.46
N ASP A 371 2.78 4.46 -2.42
CA ASP A 371 4.16 4.67 -2.86
C ASP A 371 5.00 5.38 -1.79
N ASP A 372 6.32 5.39 -1.97
CA ASP A 372 7.25 5.93 -0.97
C ASP A 372 7.01 7.44 -0.71
N GLU A 373 6.48 8.19 -1.70
CA GLU A 373 6.16 9.62 -1.54
C GLU A 373 5.08 9.84 -0.47
N PHE A 374 4.07 8.98 -0.39
CA PHE A 374 3.04 9.07 0.66
C PHE A 374 3.67 9.01 2.07
N PHE A 375 4.55 8.04 2.31
CA PHE A 375 5.19 7.86 3.61
C PHE A 375 6.22 8.96 3.88
N ASP A 376 6.95 9.40 2.86
CA ASP A 376 7.83 10.56 2.92
C ASP A 376 7.09 11.84 3.34
N LEU A 377 5.87 12.04 2.83
CA LEU A 377 5.01 13.15 3.23
C LEU A 377 4.49 12.98 4.67
N CYS A 378 4.12 11.77 5.07
CA CYS A 378 3.71 11.50 6.45
C CYS A 378 4.86 11.74 7.46
N ASP A 379 6.10 11.36 7.09
CA ASP A 379 7.31 11.65 7.84
C ASP A 379 7.54 13.16 8.01
N GLU A 380 7.39 13.93 6.93
CA GLU A 380 7.54 15.40 6.93
C GLU A 380 6.43 16.11 7.72
N LEU A 381 5.19 15.63 7.61
CA LEU A 381 4.01 16.28 8.16
C LEU A 381 3.67 15.85 9.58
N GLY A 382 4.34 14.82 10.12
CA GLY A 382 4.10 14.33 11.47
C GLY A 382 2.84 13.47 11.57
N LEU A 383 2.47 12.75 10.51
CA LEU A 383 1.26 11.93 10.45
C LEU A 383 1.63 10.47 10.73
N VAL A 384 1.29 9.95 11.91
CA VAL A 384 1.58 8.56 12.27
C VAL A 384 0.69 7.61 11.46
N VAL A 385 1.30 6.65 10.78
CA VAL A 385 0.62 5.72 9.89
C VAL A 385 0.31 4.41 10.62
N TRP A 386 -0.97 4.06 10.65
CA TRP A 386 -1.47 2.70 10.86
C TRP A 386 -1.54 2.04 9.49
N GLU A 387 -0.68 1.05 9.21
CA GLU A 387 -0.64 0.37 7.92
C GLU A 387 -1.32 -1.00 8.01
N ASP A 388 -2.49 -1.15 7.37
CA ASP A 388 -3.06 -2.48 7.16
C ASP A 388 -2.23 -3.26 6.11
N PHE A 389 -2.08 -4.57 6.29
CA PHE A 389 -1.81 -5.46 5.15
C PHE A 389 -3.05 -5.47 4.25
N MET A 390 -2.84 -5.66 2.94
CA MET A 390 -3.89 -5.46 1.93
C MET A 390 -4.94 -6.59 1.88
N PHE A 391 -5.66 -6.78 2.99
CA PHE A 391 -6.79 -7.66 3.16
C PHE A 391 -7.96 -6.91 3.80
N ALA A 392 -9.15 -7.07 3.22
CA ALA A 392 -10.38 -6.47 3.73
C ALA A 392 -11.59 -7.35 3.40
N CYS A 393 -12.53 -7.44 4.34
CA CYS A 393 -13.93 -7.89 4.14
C CYS A 393 -14.11 -9.14 3.26
N SER A 394 -13.32 -10.20 3.49
CA SER A 394 -13.44 -11.47 2.78
C SER A 394 -13.08 -12.65 3.67
N VAL A 395 -13.31 -13.87 3.19
CA VAL A 395 -12.60 -15.08 3.64
C VAL A 395 -11.58 -15.53 2.58
N TYR A 396 -10.56 -16.27 3.02
CA TYR A 396 -9.48 -16.77 2.16
C TYR A 396 -9.25 -18.26 2.41
N GLU A 397 -8.74 -18.93 1.38
CA GLU A 397 -8.21 -20.29 1.48
C GLU A 397 -6.70 -20.28 1.37
N LEU A 398 -6.04 -20.78 2.42
CA LEU A 398 -4.60 -20.76 2.51
C LEU A 398 -4.00 -22.03 1.90
N THR A 399 -3.76 -21.99 0.59
CA THR A 399 -2.93 -22.98 -0.10
C THR A 399 -1.44 -22.70 0.15
N ALA A 400 -0.57 -23.68 -0.08
CA ALA A 400 0.87 -23.49 0.07
C ALA A 400 1.44 -22.44 -0.92
N GLU A 401 0.91 -22.40 -2.14
CA GLU A 401 1.28 -21.39 -3.14
C GLU A 401 0.82 -20.00 -2.73
N PHE A 402 -0.40 -19.88 -2.18
CA PHE A 402 -0.91 -18.62 -1.66
C PHE A 402 -0.09 -18.13 -0.46
N GLU A 403 0.25 -19.02 0.48
CA GLU A 403 1.13 -18.72 1.62
C GLU A 403 2.49 -18.20 1.15
N GLU A 404 3.13 -18.86 0.18
CA GLU A 404 4.39 -18.38 -0.38
C GLU A 404 4.23 -17.01 -1.04
N ASN A 405 3.16 -16.81 -1.82
CA ASN A 405 2.91 -15.55 -2.52
C ASN A 405 2.74 -14.38 -1.54
N ILE A 406 1.82 -14.49 -0.57
CA ILE A 406 1.57 -13.41 0.40
C ILE A 406 2.75 -13.20 1.34
N THR A 407 3.50 -14.27 1.69
CA THR A 407 4.71 -14.11 2.51
C THR A 407 5.74 -13.24 1.78
N ARG A 408 5.90 -13.39 0.46
CA ARG A 408 6.80 -12.53 -0.33
C ARG A 408 6.29 -11.10 -0.42
N GLU A 409 4.98 -10.91 -0.61
CA GLU A 409 4.35 -9.58 -0.54
C GLU A 409 4.64 -8.86 0.78
N PHE A 410 4.53 -9.58 1.91
CA PHE A 410 4.80 -9.01 3.23
C PHE A 410 6.27 -8.61 3.35
N ILE A 411 7.20 -9.48 2.94
CA ILE A 411 8.64 -9.19 3.01
C ILE A 411 8.99 -7.96 2.19
N ASP A 412 8.48 -7.86 0.96
CA ASP A 412 8.75 -6.74 0.05
C ASP A 412 8.30 -5.41 0.68
N ASN A 413 7.08 -5.35 1.21
CA ASN A 413 6.52 -4.10 1.76
C ASN A 413 7.05 -3.78 3.16
N ILE A 414 7.27 -4.76 4.04
CA ILE A 414 7.89 -4.53 5.35
C ILE A 414 9.29 -3.93 5.18
N LYS A 415 10.14 -4.53 4.32
CA LYS A 415 11.49 -4.01 4.06
C LYS A 415 11.46 -2.60 3.46
N ARG A 416 10.50 -2.34 2.58
CA ARG A 416 10.31 -1.01 1.96
C ARG A 416 9.92 0.04 3.00
N LEU A 417 9.00 -0.28 3.91
CA LEU A 417 8.34 0.72 4.75
C LEU A 417 8.92 0.90 6.16
N ARG A 418 9.57 -0.11 6.75
CA ARG A 418 10.03 -0.13 8.17
C ARG A 418 11.00 0.98 8.59
N HIS A 419 11.53 1.76 7.65
CA HIS A 419 12.46 2.85 7.93
C HIS A 419 11.75 4.19 8.17
N HIS A 420 10.49 4.33 7.73
CA HIS A 420 9.75 5.58 7.83
C HIS A 420 9.53 5.99 9.28
N ALA A 421 9.71 7.28 9.55
CA ALA A 421 9.52 7.85 10.87
C ALA A 421 8.07 7.69 11.36
N SER A 422 7.15 7.85 10.42
CA SER A 422 5.69 7.85 10.59
C SER A 422 5.08 6.49 10.80
N LEU A 423 5.69 5.39 10.36
CA LEU A 423 5.12 4.04 10.52
C LEU A 423 4.96 3.73 12.02
N GLY A 424 3.70 3.63 12.46
CA GLY A 424 3.36 3.49 13.87
C GLY A 424 2.92 2.08 14.26
N LEU A 425 2.19 1.39 13.39
CA LEU A 425 1.85 -0.02 13.59
C LEU A 425 1.53 -0.71 12.26
N TRP A 426 1.66 -2.03 12.28
CA TRP A 426 1.15 -2.94 11.26
C TRP A 426 -0.15 -3.58 11.73
N CYS A 427 -1.15 -3.65 10.85
CA CYS A 427 -2.43 -4.28 11.13
C CYS A 427 -2.73 -5.40 10.13
N GLY A 428 -3.17 -6.57 10.59
CA GLY A 428 -3.32 -7.75 9.74
C GLY A 428 -4.36 -7.63 8.63
N ASN A 429 -5.50 -6.98 8.90
CA ASN A 429 -6.61 -6.84 7.94
C ASN A 429 -7.68 -5.84 8.44
N ASN A 430 -8.57 -5.47 7.52
CA ASN A 430 -9.83 -4.78 7.83
C ASN A 430 -11.00 -5.75 8.07
N GLU A 431 -11.60 -5.67 9.25
CA GLU A 431 -12.85 -6.24 9.75
C GLU A 431 -12.99 -7.77 9.74
N MET A 432 -12.01 -8.50 9.23
CA MET A 432 -12.17 -9.92 8.99
C MET A 432 -12.30 -10.72 10.30
N GLU A 433 -11.68 -10.31 11.42
CA GLU A 433 -11.85 -11.02 12.69
C GLU A 433 -13.31 -11.05 13.14
N SER A 434 -13.94 -9.87 13.14
CA SER A 434 -15.34 -9.70 13.53
C SER A 434 -16.26 -10.52 12.62
N PHE A 435 -16.03 -10.45 11.31
CA PHE A 435 -16.86 -11.16 10.34
C PHE A 435 -16.69 -12.68 10.42
N VAL A 436 -15.47 -13.19 10.57
CA VAL A 436 -15.22 -14.62 10.73
C VAL A 436 -15.83 -15.13 12.04
N LYS A 437 -15.70 -14.38 13.14
CA LYS A 437 -16.34 -14.71 14.42
C LYS A 437 -17.85 -14.83 14.30
N ASP A 438 -18.48 -13.88 13.60
CA ASP A 438 -19.93 -13.86 13.37
C ASP A 438 -20.39 -14.90 12.33
N GLY A 439 -19.46 -15.63 11.70
CA GLY A 439 -19.75 -16.58 10.64
C GLY A 439 -20.20 -15.93 9.33
N ARG A 440 -19.92 -14.64 9.12
CA ARG A 440 -20.19 -13.96 7.85
C ARG A 440 -19.26 -14.50 6.78
N TRP A 441 -19.83 -14.83 5.62
CA TRP A 441 -19.13 -15.41 4.45
C TRP A 441 -18.48 -16.79 4.67
N VAL A 442 -18.20 -17.17 5.92
CA VAL A 442 -17.65 -18.49 6.28
C VAL A 442 -18.58 -19.60 5.81
N SER A 443 -18.05 -20.42 4.91
CA SER A 443 -18.69 -21.59 4.34
C SER A 443 -18.13 -22.89 4.94
N LYS A 444 -16.89 -22.85 5.47
CA LYS A 444 -16.19 -24.04 5.98
C LYS A 444 -15.25 -23.75 7.16
N PRO A 445 -15.02 -24.73 8.05
CA PRO A 445 -14.11 -24.57 9.19
C PRO A 445 -12.65 -24.25 8.80
N SER A 446 -12.21 -24.61 7.60
CA SER A 446 -10.85 -24.30 7.15
C SER A 446 -10.63 -22.81 6.95
N GLU A 447 -11.64 -22.02 6.58
CA GLU A 447 -11.50 -20.56 6.42
C GLU A 447 -11.24 -19.88 7.77
N VAL A 448 -11.87 -20.38 8.85
CA VAL A 448 -11.61 -19.90 10.23
C VAL A 448 -10.18 -20.23 10.67
N ARG A 449 -9.70 -21.44 10.34
CA ARG A 449 -8.30 -21.84 10.60
C ARG A 449 -7.33 -20.98 9.79
N ASP A 450 -7.63 -20.75 8.52
CA ASP A 450 -6.76 -20.05 7.59
C ASP A 450 -6.63 -18.57 7.96
N TYR A 451 -7.70 -17.95 8.47
CA TYR A 451 -7.64 -16.64 9.13
C TYR A 451 -6.57 -16.62 10.23
N LEU A 452 -6.63 -17.54 11.20
CA LEU A 452 -5.65 -17.59 12.30
C LEU A 452 -4.23 -17.82 11.78
N PHE A 453 -4.07 -18.64 10.75
CA PHE A 453 -2.76 -18.90 10.17
C PHE A 453 -2.18 -17.68 9.45
N MET A 454 -2.98 -16.94 8.70
CA MET A 454 -2.54 -15.74 7.99
C MET A 454 -2.18 -14.63 8.99
N PHE A 455 -3.12 -14.25 9.86
CA PHE A 455 -3.03 -13.01 10.65
C PHE A 455 -2.43 -13.20 12.03
N GLU A 456 -2.46 -14.39 12.63
CA GLU A 456 -1.90 -14.61 13.98
C GLU A 456 -0.64 -15.49 13.97
N ARG A 457 -0.22 -16.00 12.80
CA ARG A 457 0.99 -16.82 12.69
C ARG A 457 1.96 -16.38 11.60
N ILE A 458 1.51 -16.29 10.34
CA ILE A 458 2.40 -15.97 9.21
C ILE A 458 2.90 -14.54 9.32
N ILE A 459 2.02 -13.55 9.38
CA ILE A 459 2.41 -12.14 9.48
C ILE A 459 3.30 -11.87 10.71
N PRO A 460 2.92 -12.28 11.95
CA PRO A 460 3.80 -12.11 13.11
C PRO A 460 5.18 -12.74 12.95
N LYS A 461 5.27 -13.93 12.33
CA LYS A 461 6.56 -14.59 12.08
C LYS A 461 7.42 -13.83 11.07
N VAL A 462 6.80 -13.24 10.05
CA VAL A 462 7.51 -12.39 9.08
C VAL A 462 7.99 -11.10 9.75
N LEU A 463 7.12 -10.42 10.52
CA LEU A 463 7.46 -9.21 11.27
C LEU A 463 8.57 -9.47 12.30
N GLN A 464 8.52 -10.58 13.04
CA GLN A 464 9.60 -10.93 13.98
C GLN A 464 10.98 -11.00 13.30
N LYS A 465 11.03 -11.37 12.02
CA LYS A 465 12.28 -11.41 11.25
C LYS A 465 12.65 -10.05 10.64
N TYR A 466 11.67 -9.33 10.11
CA TYR A 466 11.93 -8.18 9.24
C TYR A 466 11.61 -6.82 9.85
N ASP A 467 10.76 -6.75 10.87
CA ASP A 467 10.45 -5.53 11.63
C ASP A 467 9.91 -5.85 13.04
N PRO A 468 10.76 -6.36 13.95
CA PRO A 468 10.33 -6.73 15.30
C PRO A 468 10.02 -5.55 16.23
N GLU A 469 10.41 -4.33 15.87
CA GLU A 469 10.25 -3.13 16.71
C GLU A 469 8.85 -2.50 16.57
N THR A 470 8.27 -2.53 15.38
CA THR A 470 6.96 -1.93 15.11
C THR A 470 5.84 -2.79 15.70
N PHE A 471 4.88 -2.16 16.37
CA PHE A 471 3.74 -2.87 16.97
C PHE A 471 2.89 -3.56 15.91
N TYR A 472 2.39 -4.76 16.22
CA TYR A 472 1.50 -5.54 15.36
C TYR A 472 0.12 -5.73 15.99
N TRP A 473 -0.93 -5.53 15.19
CA TRP A 473 -2.32 -5.74 15.54
C TRP A 473 -2.98 -6.73 14.58
N PRO A 474 -3.70 -7.77 15.05
CA PRO A 474 -4.13 -8.86 14.15
C PRO A 474 -5.29 -8.49 13.21
N SER A 475 -6.14 -7.54 13.57
CA SER A 475 -7.29 -7.07 12.77
C SER A 475 -7.79 -5.72 13.29
N SER A 476 -8.43 -4.92 12.43
CA SER A 476 -9.18 -3.71 12.81
C SER A 476 -10.65 -3.96 12.48
N PRO A 477 -11.58 -4.11 13.45
CA PRO A 477 -11.39 -4.02 14.88
C PRO A 477 -10.95 -5.35 15.50
N SER A 478 -10.21 -5.26 16.60
CA SER A 478 -9.82 -6.41 17.42
C SER A 478 -9.78 -6.07 18.92
N SER A 479 -9.65 -7.11 19.72
CA SER A 479 -9.40 -7.05 21.17
C SER A 479 -8.17 -7.88 21.56
N GLY A 480 -7.25 -8.06 20.61
CA GLY A 480 -6.00 -8.82 20.79
C GLY A 480 -5.96 -10.15 20.04
N GLY A 481 -6.91 -10.40 19.13
CA GLY A 481 -6.98 -11.60 18.31
C GLY A 481 -7.76 -12.77 18.93
N SER A 482 -7.64 -13.93 18.29
CA SER A 482 -8.25 -15.19 18.70
C SER A 482 -9.79 -15.18 18.75
N PHE A 483 -10.42 -14.25 18.03
CA PHE A 483 -11.87 -14.03 18.02
C PHE A 483 -12.45 -13.64 19.40
N ASP A 484 -11.60 -13.16 20.31
CA ASP A 484 -12.00 -12.80 21.67
C ASP A 484 -12.63 -11.40 21.70
N ASP A 485 -13.92 -11.35 21.43
CA ASP A 485 -14.72 -10.12 21.37
C ASP A 485 -14.11 -8.93 20.61
N PRO A 486 -13.90 -9.07 19.29
CA PRO A 486 -13.16 -8.08 18.48
C PRO A 486 -13.74 -6.67 18.47
N GLN A 487 -14.96 -6.46 18.96
CA GLN A 487 -15.67 -5.16 19.01
C GLN A 487 -15.95 -4.72 20.48
N ASP A 488 -15.21 -5.26 21.46
CA ASP A 488 -15.38 -4.91 22.87
C ASP A 488 -15.06 -3.41 23.08
N PRO A 489 -16.00 -2.59 23.58
CA PRO A 489 -15.75 -1.16 23.77
C PRO A 489 -14.70 -0.85 24.84
N ASN A 490 -14.31 -1.82 25.68
CA ASN A 490 -13.44 -1.62 26.84
C ASN A 490 -11.99 -2.11 26.62
N ARG A 491 -11.65 -2.69 25.46
CA ARG A 491 -10.28 -3.10 25.09
C ARG A 491 -10.09 -3.07 23.58
N GLY A 492 -8.86 -2.84 23.12
CA GLY A 492 -8.56 -2.77 21.69
C GLY A 492 -9.24 -1.60 20.98
N ASP A 493 -9.59 -1.80 19.72
CA ASP A 493 -10.20 -0.80 18.85
C ASP A 493 -11.58 -1.23 18.36
N VAL A 494 -12.40 -0.26 17.94
CA VAL A 494 -13.81 -0.47 17.58
C VAL A 494 -14.15 0.20 16.26
N HIS A 495 -14.97 -0.49 15.45
CA HIS A 495 -15.65 0.08 14.28
C HIS A 495 -17.12 0.35 14.63
N PHE A 496 -17.46 1.60 14.99
CA PHE A 496 -18.80 1.94 15.47
C PHE A 496 -19.74 2.39 14.35
N TRP A 497 -20.17 1.42 13.56
CA TRP A 497 -21.06 1.61 12.42
C TRP A 497 -22.55 1.67 12.77
N GLN A 498 -22.93 1.61 14.05
CA GLN A 498 -24.34 1.61 14.48
C GLN A 498 -25.09 2.91 14.17
N VAL A 499 -24.39 4.05 14.08
CA VAL A 499 -25.01 5.31 13.64
C VAL A 499 -25.39 5.19 12.16
N TRP A 500 -24.43 5.04 11.26
CA TRP A 500 -24.74 4.98 9.84
C TRP A 500 -25.45 3.69 9.40
N HIS A 501 -24.84 2.51 9.61
CA HIS A 501 -25.43 1.25 9.16
C HIS A 501 -26.64 0.85 10.01
N GLY A 502 -26.60 1.10 11.32
CA GLY A 502 -27.67 0.75 12.28
C GLY A 502 -28.77 1.79 12.47
N ASN A 503 -28.73 2.93 11.75
CA ASN A 503 -29.71 4.03 11.85
C ASN A 503 -29.89 4.61 13.27
N LYS A 504 -28.84 4.56 14.12
CA LYS A 504 -28.88 5.17 15.47
C LYS A 504 -28.60 6.68 15.41
N PRO A 505 -29.33 7.53 16.15
CA PRO A 505 -29.11 8.97 16.11
C PRO A 505 -27.67 9.35 16.51
N PHE A 506 -27.17 10.51 16.06
CA PHE A 506 -25.80 10.98 16.39
C PHE A 506 -25.49 11.02 17.89
N SER A 507 -26.51 11.22 18.75
CA SER A 507 -26.34 11.17 20.20
C SER A 507 -25.88 9.80 20.72
N GLU A 508 -25.99 8.73 19.93
CA GLU A 508 -25.55 7.39 20.29
C GLU A 508 -24.04 7.34 20.55
N TYR A 509 -23.23 8.10 19.79
CA TYR A 509 -21.78 8.20 20.03
C TYR A 509 -21.45 8.61 21.48
N ARG A 510 -22.31 9.40 22.13
CA ARG A 510 -22.08 9.90 23.51
C ARG A 510 -22.32 8.86 24.60
N LYS A 511 -22.83 7.67 24.24
CA LYS A 511 -23.14 6.61 25.21
C LYS A 511 -21.95 5.69 25.48
N TYR A 512 -20.90 5.78 24.68
CA TYR A 512 -19.75 4.89 24.71
C TYR A 512 -18.48 5.66 25.04
N GLY A 513 -17.60 5.03 25.82
CA GLY A 513 -16.23 5.50 26.08
C GLY A 513 -15.24 4.52 25.47
N PHE A 514 -15.26 4.39 24.14
CA PHE A 514 -14.37 3.47 23.42
C PHE A 514 -12.91 3.72 23.79
N ARG A 515 -12.12 2.65 23.89
CA ARG A 515 -10.67 2.76 24.12
C ARG A 515 -9.97 3.40 22.94
N TYR A 516 -10.36 3.00 21.74
CA TYR A 516 -9.95 3.55 20.47
C TYR A 516 -11.07 3.35 19.44
N LEU A 517 -11.35 4.37 18.63
CA LEU A 517 -12.36 4.30 17.58
C LEU A 517 -11.64 4.39 16.24
N SER A 518 -11.31 3.23 15.67
CA SER A 518 -10.56 3.11 14.42
C SER A 518 -11.43 3.37 13.20
N GLU A 519 -12.73 3.07 13.27
CA GLU A 519 -13.69 3.52 12.26
C GLU A 519 -15.00 4.02 12.87
N PHE A 520 -15.50 5.10 12.28
CA PHE A 520 -16.88 5.55 12.36
C PHE A 520 -17.10 6.55 11.23
N GLY A 521 -18.33 6.68 10.76
CA GLY A 521 -18.59 7.62 9.68
C GLY A 521 -20.05 7.88 9.43
N PHE A 522 -20.28 8.83 8.53
CA PHE A 522 -21.58 9.22 8.03
C PHE A 522 -21.38 9.77 6.61
N GLN A 523 -22.21 9.35 5.65
CA GLN A 523 -22.08 9.82 4.29
C GLN A 523 -22.68 11.21 4.11
N ALA A 524 -22.10 11.98 3.20
CA ALA A 524 -22.65 13.22 2.67
C ALA A 524 -22.37 13.31 1.17
N PHE A 525 -23.19 14.04 0.44
CA PHE A 525 -22.91 14.33 -0.97
C PHE A 525 -21.68 15.24 -1.09
N PRO A 526 -20.89 15.11 -2.16
CA PRO A 526 -19.81 16.06 -2.42
C PRO A 526 -20.41 17.44 -2.78
N SER A 527 -19.56 18.46 -2.81
CA SER A 527 -20.00 19.82 -3.16
C SER A 527 -20.75 19.86 -4.50
N VAL A 528 -21.69 20.80 -4.65
CA VAL A 528 -22.44 20.97 -5.91
C VAL A 528 -21.51 21.11 -7.11
N LYS A 529 -20.39 21.83 -6.94
CA LYS A 529 -19.37 21.97 -7.99
C LYS A 529 -18.79 20.63 -8.43
N THR A 530 -18.54 19.72 -7.49
CA THR A 530 -18.06 18.36 -7.79
C THR A 530 -19.11 17.56 -8.58
N VAL A 531 -20.40 17.73 -8.24
CA VAL A 531 -21.49 17.11 -9.01
C VAL A 531 -21.55 17.67 -10.44
N GLU A 532 -21.52 19.00 -10.59
CA GLU A 532 -21.61 19.68 -11.88
C GLU A 532 -20.43 19.37 -12.82
N GLU A 533 -19.21 19.43 -12.29
CA GLU A 533 -17.99 19.28 -13.10
C GLU A 533 -17.51 17.83 -13.21
N GLY A 534 -17.84 16.99 -12.24
CA GLY A 534 -17.33 15.62 -12.14
C GLY A 534 -18.34 14.53 -12.49
N ILE A 535 -19.65 14.76 -12.33
CA ILE A 535 -20.68 13.74 -12.45
C ILE A 535 -21.65 14.04 -13.60
N SER A 536 -22.32 15.20 -13.57
CA SER A 536 -23.26 15.63 -14.61
C SER A 536 -23.56 17.13 -14.55
N ASP A 537 -23.46 17.77 -15.71
CA ASP A 537 -23.89 19.15 -15.94
C ASP A 537 -25.36 19.28 -16.34
N ASP A 538 -26.11 18.17 -16.41
CA ASP A 538 -27.54 18.16 -16.72
C ASP A 538 -28.38 18.35 -15.44
N PRO A 539 -29.12 19.47 -15.29
CA PRO A 539 -29.93 19.70 -14.11
C PRO A 539 -31.04 18.66 -13.88
N GLN A 540 -31.40 17.85 -14.89
CA GLN A 540 -32.34 16.74 -14.70
C GLN A 540 -31.76 15.61 -13.85
N ASP A 541 -30.43 15.49 -13.80
CA ASP A 541 -29.74 14.52 -12.97
C ASP A 541 -29.61 14.99 -11.51
N TRP A 542 -29.83 16.28 -11.20
CA TRP A 542 -29.70 16.87 -9.86
C TRP A 542 -30.89 16.57 -8.94
N ASN A 543 -31.15 15.29 -8.80
CA ASN A 543 -32.04 14.69 -7.84
C ASN A 543 -31.27 13.50 -7.25
N ILE A 544 -31.17 13.41 -5.93
CA ILE A 544 -30.39 12.36 -5.27
C ILE A 544 -30.86 10.94 -5.60
N PHE A 545 -32.11 10.78 -6.08
CA PHE A 545 -32.68 9.51 -6.56
C PHE A 545 -32.73 9.42 -8.10
N SER A 546 -32.07 10.33 -8.83
CA SER A 546 -31.93 10.18 -10.27
C SER A 546 -31.05 8.96 -10.57
N TYR A 547 -31.20 8.39 -11.77
CA TYR A 547 -30.37 7.27 -12.20
C TYR A 547 -28.87 7.58 -12.06
N VAL A 548 -28.45 8.80 -12.44
CA VAL A 548 -27.03 9.20 -12.39
C VAL A 548 -26.53 9.34 -10.96
N MET A 549 -27.30 9.94 -10.05
CA MET A 549 -26.89 10.09 -8.65
C MET A 549 -26.89 8.76 -7.90
N GLU A 550 -27.87 7.89 -8.15
CA GLU A 550 -27.89 6.52 -7.62
C GLU A 550 -26.71 5.69 -8.15
N LYS A 551 -26.31 5.87 -9.42
CA LYS A 551 -25.12 5.20 -9.97
C LYS A 551 -23.82 5.62 -9.25
N HIS A 552 -23.78 6.81 -8.66
CA HIS A 552 -22.66 7.32 -7.86
C HIS A 552 -22.82 7.07 -6.35
N GLN A 553 -23.92 6.44 -5.94
CA GLN A 553 -24.13 5.96 -4.58
C GLN A 553 -23.85 4.46 -4.57
N ARG A 554 -22.87 4.02 -3.75
CA ARG A 554 -22.43 2.62 -3.69
C ARG A 554 -22.96 1.86 -2.48
N ASN A 555 -23.73 2.52 -1.64
CA ASN A 555 -24.50 1.92 -0.57
C ASN A 555 -26.00 2.08 -0.88
N ASP A 556 -26.66 0.99 -1.25
CA ASP A 556 -28.05 0.97 -1.75
C ASP A 556 -29.07 1.71 -0.86
N ALA A 557 -28.85 1.74 0.46
CA ALA A 557 -29.77 2.38 1.40
C ALA A 557 -29.42 3.84 1.73
N ALA A 558 -28.28 4.34 1.28
CA ALA A 558 -27.67 5.56 1.81
C ALA A 558 -28.46 6.83 1.55
N ASN A 559 -28.96 7.05 0.34
CA ASN A 559 -29.69 8.28 0.01
C ASN A 559 -30.96 8.43 0.88
N GLY A 560 -31.66 7.31 1.10
CA GLY A 560 -32.77 7.25 2.06
C GLY A 560 -32.35 7.52 3.50
N LYS A 561 -31.19 7.01 3.92
CA LYS A 561 -30.62 7.28 5.25
C LYS A 561 -30.23 8.74 5.42
N ILE A 562 -29.57 9.37 4.45
CA ILE A 562 -29.21 10.80 4.49
C ILE A 562 -30.47 11.64 4.76
N LEU A 563 -31.55 11.41 4.01
CA LEU A 563 -32.82 12.08 4.25
C LEU A 563 -33.41 11.79 5.64
N TYR A 564 -33.30 10.55 6.11
CA TYR A 564 -33.75 10.16 7.45
C TYR A 564 -33.02 10.91 8.57
N TYR A 565 -31.73 11.19 8.41
CA TYR A 565 -30.96 12.00 9.36
C TYR A 565 -31.24 13.49 9.22
N LEU A 566 -31.30 14.01 7.99
CA LEU A 566 -31.62 15.42 7.73
C LEU A 566 -32.94 15.84 8.37
N GLN A 567 -34.00 15.02 8.25
CA GLN A 567 -35.30 15.34 8.86
C GLN A 567 -35.28 15.35 10.41
N GLN A 568 -34.28 14.74 11.05
CA GLN A 568 -34.14 14.75 12.51
C GLN A 568 -33.46 16.02 13.03
N THR A 569 -32.56 16.61 12.24
CA THR A 569 -31.66 17.69 12.68
C THR A 569 -31.95 19.03 12.01
N TYR A 570 -32.49 19.02 10.78
CA TYR A 570 -32.72 20.20 9.96
C TYR A 570 -34.15 20.28 9.44
N LYS A 571 -34.52 21.46 8.92
CA LYS A 571 -35.72 21.60 8.11
C LYS A 571 -35.46 20.98 6.74
N TYR A 572 -36.50 20.38 6.15
CA TYR A 572 -36.37 19.73 4.85
C TYR A 572 -35.91 20.74 3.77
N PRO A 573 -34.85 20.43 3.00
CA PRO A 573 -34.34 21.31 1.95
C PRO A 573 -35.34 21.41 0.77
N TYR A 574 -35.37 22.55 0.08
CA TYR A 574 -36.34 22.84 -0.98
C TYR A 574 -35.76 22.72 -2.40
N ASP A 575 -34.44 22.60 -2.53
CA ASP A 575 -33.72 22.36 -3.78
C ASP A 575 -32.48 21.48 -3.55
N PHE A 576 -31.87 21.00 -4.64
CA PHE A 576 -30.73 20.11 -4.61
C PHE A 576 -29.51 20.73 -3.92
N SER A 577 -29.19 21.99 -4.22
CA SER A 577 -28.04 22.68 -3.63
C SER A 577 -28.17 22.84 -2.12
N SER A 578 -29.38 23.17 -1.65
CA SER A 578 -29.69 23.26 -0.22
C SER A 578 -29.64 21.90 0.47
N LEU A 579 -29.97 20.81 -0.25
CA LEU A 579 -29.84 19.45 0.26
C LEU A 579 -28.38 19.04 0.41
N VAL A 580 -27.53 19.33 -0.56
CA VAL A 580 -26.08 19.05 -0.49
C VAL A 580 -25.40 19.88 0.60
N TYR A 581 -25.87 21.10 0.84
CA TYR A 581 -25.34 21.99 1.87
C TYR A 581 -25.72 21.56 3.30
N ALA A 582 -26.94 21.04 3.49
CA ALA A 582 -27.47 20.65 4.80
C ALA A 582 -26.89 19.31 5.26
#